data_AF-A0A423NCC9-F1
#
_entry.id   AF-A0A423NCC9-F1
#
_cell.length_a   1.000
_cell.length_b   1.000
_cell.length_c   1.000
_cell.angle_alpha   90.00
_cell.angle_beta   90.00
_cell.angle_gamma   90.00
#
_symmetry.space_group_name_H-M   'P 1'
#
loop_
_entity.id
_entity.type
_entity.pdbx_description
1 polymer ?
#
loop_
_entity_poly.entity_id
_entity_poly.type
_entity_poly.pdbx_seq_one_letter_code
_entity_poly.pdbx_strand_id
1 'polypeptide(L)'
;MISSCYSGGFIPALKDERTLIMTASRADRVSFGCSEEANFTYFGDALFAQALNQTDDLKQAFKLAKATVAERELADNFEASEPKIWAPKTVL
;
A
#
# COMPACT_ATOMS: atom_id res chain seq x y z
N MET A 1 -7.18 -4.92 0.10
CA MET A 1 -6.04 -4.09 0.56
C MET A 1 -6.11 -4.01 2.08
N ILE A 2 -4.96 -4.04 2.77
CA ILE A 2 -4.85 -3.96 4.23
C ILE A 2 -4.07 -2.69 4.57
N SER A 3 -4.76 -1.68 5.09
CA SER A 3 -4.13 -0.42 5.51
C SER A 3 -3.97 -0.37 7.03
N SER A 4 -2.81 -0.81 7.51
CA SER A 4 -2.43 -0.74 8.92
C SER A 4 -0.91 -0.85 9.08
N CYS A 5 -0.43 -0.50 10.28
CA CYS A 5 0.94 -0.83 10.71
C CYS A 5 1.14 -2.34 10.65
N TYR A 6 2.35 -2.77 10.28
CA TYR A 6 2.76 -4.18 10.20
C TYR A 6 1.91 -5.04 9.25
N SER A 7 1.15 -4.42 8.34
CA SER A 7 0.16 -5.11 7.49
C SER A 7 0.79 -6.13 6.54
N GLY A 8 2.07 -5.97 6.19
CA GLY A 8 2.83 -6.97 5.43
C GLY A 8 2.92 -8.33 6.13
N GLY A 9 2.73 -8.37 7.46
CA GLY A 9 2.70 -9.61 8.25
C GLY A 9 1.52 -10.52 7.94
N PHE A 10 0.45 -10.00 7.33
CA PHE A 10 -0.71 -10.82 6.92
C PHE A 10 -0.50 -11.57 5.60
N ILE A 11 0.47 -11.16 4.77
CA ILE A 11 0.68 -11.76 3.44
C ILE A 11 0.90 -13.28 3.52
N PRO A 12 1.78 -13.83 4.40
CA PRO A 12 2.01 -15.27 4.45
C PRO A 12 0.75 -16.10 4.76
N ALA A 13 -0.15 -15.56 5.60
CA ALA A 13 -1.36 -16.27 6.03
C ALA A 13 -2.52 -16.16 5.03
N LEU A 14 -2.55 -15.08 4.23
CA LEU A 14 -3.67 -14.79 3.32
C LEU A 14 -3.35 -15.12 1.85
N LYS A 15 -2.07 -15.26 1.49
CA LYS A 15 -1.69 -15.46 0.08
C LYS A 15 -2.20 -16.80 -0.44
N ASP A 16 -2.81 -16.76 -1.62
CA ASP A 16 -3.10 -17.92 -2.46
C ASP A 16 -2.98 -17.52 -3.94
N GLU A 17 -3.27 -18.45 -4.85
CA GLU A 17 -3.24 -18.24 -6.30
C GLU A 17 -4.46 -17.49 -6.85
N ARG A 18 -5.39 -17.05 -5.99
CA ARG A 18 -6.65 -16.39 -6.40
C ARG A 18 -6.85 -15.01 -5.79
N THR A 19 -5.94 -14.58 -4.92
CA THR A 19 -6.07 -13.35 -4.14
C THR A 19 -4.94 -12.38 -4.44
N LEU A 20 -5.31 -11.16 -4.79
CA LEU A 20 -4.43 -10.00 -4.81
C LEU A 20 -4.40 -9.35 -3.42
N ILE A 21 -3.21 -9.23 -2.84
CA ILE A 21 -3.02 -8.58 -1.54
C ILE A 21 -2.10 -7.39 -1.73
N MET A 22 -2.53 -6.24 -1.21
CA MET A 22 -1.73 -5.02 -1.13
C MET A 22 -1.77 -4.53 0.31
N THR A 23 -0.60 -4.21 0.87
CA THR A 23 -0.44 -3.80 2.27
C THR A 23 0.24 -2.44 2.36
N ALA A 24 -0.21 -1.62 3.32
CA ALA A 24 0.34 -0.27 3.53
C ALA A 24 1.77 -0.27 4.08
N SER A 25 2.24 -1.38 4.65
CA SER A 25 3.58 -1.48 5.24
C SER A 25 4.18 -2.88 5.11
N ARG A 26 5.50 -2.96 5.32
CA ARG A 26 6.22 -4.22 5.59
C ARG A 26 5.84 -4.78 6.97
N ALA A 27 6.12 -6.07 7.18
CA ALA A 27 5.73 -6.79 8.40
C ALA A 27 6.32 -6.24 9.71
N ASP A 28 7.42 -5.49 9.65
CA ASP A 28 8.18 -4.90 10.76
C ASP A 28 8.18 -3.35 10.70
N ARG A 29 7.31 -2.74 9.87
CA ARG A 29 7.23 -1.29 9.68
C ARG A 29 5.85 -0.76 10.03
N VAL A 30 5.79 0.46 10.56
CA VAL A 30 4.54 1.20 10.73
C VAL A 30 4.09 1.83 9.41
N SER A 31 2.84 2.25 9.34
CA SER A 31 2.27 3.04 8.23
C SER A 31 1.72 4.36 8.75
N PHE A 32 1.57 5.37 7.89
CA PHE A 32 1.28 6.74 8.31
C PHE A 32 -0.02 7.32 7.73
N GLY A 33 -0.43 8.48 8.26
CA GLY A 33 -1.60 9.23 7.79
C GLY A 33 -2.92 8.85 8.45
N CYS A 34 -2.91 8.15 9.59
CA CYS A 34 -4.11 7.95 10.39
C CYS A 34 -4.29 9.17 11.31
N SER A 35 -5.19 10.08 10.95
CA SER A 35 -5.67 11.18 11.80
C SER A 35 -7.17 11.36 11.62
N GLU A 36 -7.82 11.98 12.61
CA GLU A 36 -9.27 12.24 12.58
C GLU A 36 -9.71 13.11 11.40
N GLU A 37 -8.83 14.01 10.93
CA GLU A 37 -9.12 14.92 9.82
C GLU A 37 -8.80 14.31 8.45
N ALA A 38 -8.11 13.16 8.42
CA ALA A 38 -7.70 12.52 7.17
C ALA A 38 -8.79 11.58 6.65
N ASN A 39 -9.27 11.82 5.43
CA ASN A 39 -10.18 10.90 4.74
C ASN A 39 -9.54 9.53 4.43
N PHE A 40 -8.20 9.50 4.29
CA PHE A 40 -7.43 8.30 3.99
C PHE A 40 -6.05 8.32 4.66
N THR A 41 -5.56 7.13 5.02
CA THR A 41 -4.11 6.89 5.27
C THR A 41 -3.27 7.24 4.03
N TYR A 42 -1.96 7.45 4.20
CA TYR A 42 -1.07 7.80 3.07
C TYR A 42 -1.16 6.80 1.92
N PHE A 43 -1.17 5.50 2.24
CA PHE A 43 -1.31 4.46 1.22
C PHE A 43 -2.70 4.42 0.58
N GLY A 44 -3.75 4.62 1.37
CA GLY A 44 -5.12 4.67 0.86
C GLY A 44 -5.33 5.80 -0.13
N ASP A 45 -4.84 7.00 0.21
CA ASP A 45 -4.89 8.17 -0.66
C ASP A 45 -4.10 7.95 -1.95
N ALA A 46 -2.84 7.51 -1.82
CA ALA A 46 -1.96 7.24 -2.96
C ALA A 46 -2.52 6.17 -3.91
N LEU A 47 -3.18 5.12 -3.39
CA LEU A 47 -3.74 4.07 -4.22
C LEU A 47 -5.08 4.47 -4.86
N PHE A 48 -6.06 4.89 -4.06
CA PHE A 48 -7.42 5.10 -4.54
C PHE A 48 -7.66 6.49 -5.13
N ALA A 49 -7.16 7.54 -4.48
CA ALA A 49 -7.40 8.91 -4.92
C ALA A 49 -6.41 9.38 -6.00
N GLN A 50 -5.26 8.72 -6.14
CA GLN A 50 -4.21 9.14 -7.07
C GLN A 50 -3.90 8.10 -8.15
N ALA A 51 -3.42 6.91 -7.77
CA ALA A 51 -2.90 5.94 -8.74
C ALA A 51 -3.99 5.32 -9.62
N LEU A 52 -5.13 4.93 -9.04
CA LEU A 52 -6.24 4.32 -9.80
C LEU A 52 -7.00 5.32 -10.70
N ASN A 53 -6.80 6.62 -10.49
CA ASN A 53 -7.27 7.65 -11.42
C ASN A 53 -6.36 7.77 -12.67
N GLN A 54 -5.16 7.19 -12.63
CA GLN A 54 -4.19 7.22 -13.73
C GLN A 54 -4.15 5.91 -14.52
N THR A 55 -4.50 4.78 -13.91
CA THR A 55 -4.48 3.46 -14.55
C THR A 55 -5.40 2.48 -13.83
N ASP A 56 -5.98 1.55 -14.59
CA ASP A 56 -6.75 0.42 -14.09
C ASP A 56 -5.90 -0.86 -13.88
N ASP A 57 -4.65 -0.87 -14.32
CA ASP A 57 -3.69 -1.95 -14.01
C ASP A 57 -3.29 -1.86 -12.53
N LEU A 58 -3.73 -2.84 -11.73
CA LEU A 58 -3.52 -2.86 -10.28
C LEU A 58 -2.05 -2.97 -9.87
N LYS A 59 -1.21 -3.63 -10.68
CA LYS A 59 0.24 -3.74 -10.45
C LYS A 59 0.90 -2.38 -10.68
N GLN A 60 0.53 -1.70 -11.76
CA GLN A 60 1.04 -0.38 -12.08
C GLN A 60 0.53 0.66 -11.07
N ALA A 61 -0.76 0.62 -10.70
CA ALA A 61 -1.32 1.48 -9.67
C ALA A 61 -0.60 1.32 -8.33
N PHE A 62 -0.32 0.08 -7.92
CA PHE A 62 0.47 -0.17 -6.72
C PHE A 62 1.89 0.42 -6.81
N LYS A 63 2.55 0.31 -7.97
CA LYS A 63 3.89 0.88 -8.18
C LYS A 63 3.88 2.40 -8.04
N LEU A 64 2.88 3.07 -8.62
CA LEU A 64 2.69 4.52 -8.48
C LEU A 64 2.42 4.90 -7.02
N ALA A 65 1.45 4.23 -6.39
CA ALA A 65 1.09 4.49 -5.00
C ALA A 65 2.28 4.31 -4.05
N LYS A 66 3.10 3.27 -4.27
CA LYS A 66 4.31 3.02 -3.49
C LYS A 66 5.34 4.14 -3.63
N ALA A 67 5.51 4.70 -4.83
CA ALA A 67 6.41 5.83 -5.06
C ALA A 67 5.89 7.09 -4.34
N THR A 68 4.61 7.41 -4.50
CA THR A 68 3.95 8.54 -3.83
C THR A 68 4.06 8.45 -2.30
N VAL A 69 3.83 7.25 -1.73
CA VAL A 69 3.99 7.03 -0.27
C VAL A 69 5.44 7.28 0.15
N ALA A 70 6.42 6.75 -0.58
CA ALA A 70 7.82 6.94 -0.24
C ALA A 70 8.26 8.41 -0.31
N GLU A 71 7.80 9.16 -1.31
CA GLU A 71 8.06 10.60 -1.43
C GLU A 71 7.48 11.39 -0.25
N ARG A 72 6.23 11.09 0.12
CA ARG A 72 5.55 11.76 1.23
C ARG A 72 6.19 11.43 2.58
N GLU A 73 6.48 10.15 2.82
CA GLU A 73 7.16 9.70 4.05
C GLU A 73 8.55 10.32 4.18
N LEU A 74 9.29 10.45 3.08
CA LEU A 74 10.58 11.14 3.07
C LEU A 74 10.43 12.63 3.40
N ALA A 75 9.43 13.32 2.83
CA ALA A 75 9.17 14.73 3.10
C ALA A 75 8.81 14.98 4.57
N ASP A 76 8.08 14.05 5.19
CA ASP A 76 7.71 14.10 6.61
C ASP A 76 8.80 13.54 7.55
N ASN A 77 9.97 13.15 6.99
CA ASN A 77 11.11 12.58 7.70
C ASN A 77 10.77 11.30 8.50
N PHE A 78 9.89 10.48 7.94
CA PHE A 78 9.52 9.19 8.48
C PHE A 78 10.41 8.07 7.95
N GLU A 79 10.57 7.03 8.77
CA GLU A 79 11.13 5.78 8.31
C GLU A 79 10.14 5.10 7.35
N ALA A 80 10.59 4.78 6.13
CA ALA A 80 9.71 4.28 5.07
C ALA A 80 8.93 3.02 5.49
N SER A 81 7.62 3.05 5.24
CA SER A 81 6.70 1.95 5.54
C SER A 81 6.88 0.75 4.61
N GLU A 82 7.40 0.99 3.40
CA GLU A 82 7.59 0.02 2.33
C GLU A 82 6.34 -0.83 2.02
N PRO A 83 5.30 -0.26 1.38
CA PRO A 83 4.14 -1.02 0.94
C PRO A 83 4.53 -2.30 0.19
N LYS A 84 3.78 -3.38 0.42
CA LYS A 84 4.01 -4.70 -0.20
C LYS A 84 2.81 -5.14 -1.04
N ILE A 85 3.09 -5.96 -2.04
CA ILE A 85 2.09 -6.56 -2.92
C ILE A 85 2.38 -8.07 -3.07
N TRP A 86 1.33 -8.88 -2.97
CA TRP A 86 1.30 -10.26 -3.45
C TRP A 86 0.28 -10.33 -4.58
N ALA A 87 0.74 -10.67 -5.78
CA ALA A 87 -0.10 -10.67 -6.97
C ALA A 87 0.27 -11.87 -7.87
N PRO A 88 -0.42 -13.02 -7.70
CA PRO A 88 -0.16 -14.22 -8.50
C PRO A 88 -0.56 -13.99 -9.96
N LYS A 89 0.09 -14.68 -10.91
CA LYS A 89 -0.12 -14.47 -12.35
C LYS A 89 -1.56 -14.69 -12.80
N THR A 90 -2.28 -15.56 -12.12
CA THR A 90 -3.69 -15.92 -12.37
C THR A 90 -4.70 -14.82 -12.04
N VAL A 91 -4.28 -13.78 -11.32
CA VAL A 91 -5.16 -12.70 -10.83
C VAL A 91 -4.92 -11.38 -11.59
N LEU A 92 -3.91 -11.31 -12.45
CA LEU A 92 -3.46 -10.09 -13.12
C LEU A 92 -3.59 -10.17 -14.64
#